data_AF-A0A2X4TIC0-F1
#
_entry.id   AF-A0A2X4TIC0-F1
#
_cell.length_a   1.000
_cell.length_b   1.000
_cell.length_c   1.000
_cell.angle_alpha   90.00
_cell.angle_beta   90.00
_cell.angle_gamma   90.00
#
_symmetry.space_group_name_H-M   'P 1'
#
loop_
_entity.id
_entity.type
_entity.pdbx_description
1 polymer ?
#
loop_
_entity_poly.entity_id
_entity_poly.type
_entity_poly.pdbx_seq_one_letter_code
_entity_poly.pdbx_strand_id
1 'polypeptide(L)'
;MPRNLTTGEFACRFAASSDVFKRNGRMPGASVNLITAHDGFTLRDCVCFNQKHNEANGEENRDGTNNNYSDNHGKEGLGGPLDLIERRRDSIHALLATLLLSQGTPMLLAGDEHGHSQHGNNNAYCQDNALTWLDWQQANRGLTTFAAALIRLRQQIPAFNQQ
;
A
#
# COMPACT_ATOMS: atom_id res chain seq x y z
N MET A 1 -0.91 -2.67 -21.85
CA MET A 1 -0.15 -1.42 -22.13
C MET A 1 0.11 -0.75 -20.80
N PRO A 2 1.36 -0.44 -20.41
CA PRO A 2 1.57 0.41 -19.25
C PRO A 2 0.87 1.74 -19.54
N ARG A 3 -0.04 2.15 -18.66
CA ARG A 3 -0.69 3.45 -18.76
C ARG A 3 0.44 4.47 -18.56
N ASN A 4 0.71 5.31 -19.57
CA ASN A 4 1.66 6.42 -19.43
C ASN A 4 1.07 7.42 -18.44
N LEU A 5 1.27 7.18 -17.15
CA LEU A 5 0.91 8.12 -16.09
C LEU A 5 1.87 9.29 -16.14
N THR A 6 1.31 10.48 -16.22
CA THR A 6 2.09 11.73 -16.21
C THR A 6 2.33 12.19 -14.78
N THR A 7 3.38 12.99 -14.58
CA THR A 7 3.61 13.69 -13.30
C THR A 7 2.40 14.56 -12.92
N GLY A 8 1.66 15.09 -13.89
CA GLY A 8 0.43 15.86 -13.67
C GLY A 8 -0.69 15.01 -13.07
N GLU A 9 -0.89 13.79 -13.57
CA GLU A 9 -1.88 12.86 -13.00
C GLU A 9 -1.53 12.47 -11.57
N PHE A 10 -0.24 12.22 -11.28
CA PHE A 10 0.22 11.99 -9.90
C PHE A 10 -0.07 13.21 -9.01
N ALA A 11 0.25 14.42 -9.47
CA ALA A 11 -0.01 15.65 -8.71
C ALA A 11 -1.51 15.84 -8.41
N CYS A 12 -2.40 15.49 -9.35
CA CYS A 12 -3.84 15.51 -9.11
C CYS A 12 -4.25 14.53 -8.01
N ARG A 13 -3.72 13.29 -7.99
CA ARG A 13 -4.01 12.32 -6.92
C ARG A 13 -3.47 12.80 -5.57
N PHE A 14 -2.26 13.35 -5.55
CA PHE A 14 -1.62 13.90 -4.37
C PHE A 14 -2.41 15.09 -3.79
N ALA A 15 -3.04 15.90 -4.65
CA ALA A 15 -3.90 17.04 -4.29
C ALA A 15 -5.38 16.63 -4.12
N ALA A 16 -5.64 15.57 -3.34
CA ALA A 16 -6.97 15.07 -2.99
C ALA A 16 -7.90 14.76 -4.19
N SER A 17 -7.32 14.40 -5.34
CA SER A 17 -8.09 14.08 -6.56
C SER A 17 -9.12 15.17 -6.88
N SER A 18 -8.68 16.43 -6.86
CA SER A 18 -9.56 17.59 -7.01
C SER A 18 -10.39 17.56 -8.31
N ASP A 19 -9.87 16.96 -9.38
CA ASP A 19 -10.55 16.70 -10.64
C ASP A 19 -11.80 15.80 -10.48
N VAL A 20 -11.87 14.99 -9.42
CA VAL A 20 -12.99 14.09 -9.10
C VAL A 20 -13.90 14.67 -8.01
N PHE A 21 -13.30 15.26 -6.97
CA PHE A 21 -14.02 15.62 -5.74
C PHE A 21 -14.30 17.10 -5.57
N LYS A 22 -13.59 18.02 -6.25
CA LYS A 22 -13.79 19.47 -6.12
C LYS A 22 -15.03 19.94 -6.88
N ARG A 23 -16.19 19.47 -6.44
CA ARG A 23 -17.52 19.77 -6.96
C ARG A 23 -18.53 19.72 -5.81
N ASN A 24 -19.66 20.41 -5.98
CA ASN A 24 -20.79 20.37 -5.04
C ASN A 24 -20.41 20.74 -3.59
N GLY A 25 -19.43 21.64 -3.40
CA GLY A 25 -18.98 22.08 -2.09
C GLY A 25 -18.22 21.03 -1.27
N ARG A 26 -17.83 19.89 -1.86
CA ARG A 26 -17.04 18.88 -1.15
C ARG A 26 -15.64 19.40 -0.85
N MET A 27 -15.20 19.11 0.38
CA MET A 27 -13.85 19.41 0.86
C MET A 27 -12.87 18.29 0.50
N PRO A 28 -11.54 18.54 0.54
CA PRO A 28 -10.53 17.52 0.23
C PRO A 28 -10.68 16.23 1.04
N GLY A 29 -11.17 16.32 2.30
CA GLY A 29 -11.44 15.16 3.16
C GLY A 29 -12.44 14.14 2.59
N ALA A 30 -13.22 14.50 1.55
CA ALA A 30 -14.11 13.58 0.85
C ALA A 30 -13.38 12.51 0.03
N SER A 31 -12.08 12.69 -0.26
CA SER A 31 -11.23 11.68 -0.89
C SER A 31 -10.64 10.78 0.20
N VAL A 32 -11.06 9.51 0.24
CA VAL A 32 -10.38 8.49 1.04
C VAL A 32 -9.26 7.89 0.20
N ASN A 33 -8.02 8.23 0.53
CA ASN A 33 -6.85 7.80 -0.20
C ASN A 33 -6.33 6.49 0.39
N LEU A 34 -6.03 5.51 -0.46
CA LEU A 34 -5.45 4.23 -0.07
C LEU A 34 -4.48 3.75 -1.14
N ILE A 35 -3.44 3.03 -0.73
CA ILE A 35 -2.55 2.28 -1.63
C ILE A 35 -2.94 0.80 -1.62
N THR A 36 -3.31 0.31 -0.45
CA THR A 36 -3.65 -1.09 -0.15
C THR A 36 -4.93 -1.14 0.67
N ALA A 37 -5.58 -2.30 0.63
CA ALA A 37 -6.76 -2.63 1.41
C ALA A 37 -6.77 -4.14 1.70
N HIS A 38 -7.85 -4.65 2.27
CA HIS A 38 -8.03 -6.09 2.46
C HIS A 38 -8.12 -6.85 1.13
N ASP A 39 -8.68 -6.21 0.09
CA ASP A 39 -8.67 -6.73 -1.28
C ASP A 39 -7.35 -6.38 -1.98
N GLY A 40 -6.69 -7.37 -2.56
CA GLY A 40 -5.40 -7.20 -3.22
C GLY A 40 -4.21 -7.53 -2.33
N PHE A 41 -3.05 -7.02 -2.70
CA PHE A 41 -1.82 -7.24 -1.95
C PHE A 41 -1.73 -6.34 -0.71
N THR A 42 -1.02 -6.83 0.31
CA THR A 42 -0.41 -5.99 1.35
C THR A 42 0.65 -5.07 0.73
N LEU A 43 1.06 -4.01 1.43
CA LEU A 43 2.07 -3.09 0.90
C LEU A 43 3.40 -3.78 0.66
N ARG A 44 3.78 -4.71 1.54
CA ARG A 44 4.98 -5.51 1.38
C ARG A 44 4.89 -6.41 0.15
N ASP A 45 3.73 -7.00 -0.11
CA ASP A 45 3.55 -7.91 -1.24
C ASP A 45 3.54 -7.15 -2.58
N CYS A 46 3.04 -5.91 -2.61
CA CYS A 46 3.15 -5.04 -3.79
C CYS A 46 4.59 -4.81 -4.28
N VAL A 47 5.59 -4.93 -3.40
CA VAL A 47 7.01 -4.79 -3.77
C VAL A 47 7.76 -6.13 -3.84
N CYS A 48 7.08 -7.24 -3.58
CA CYS A 48 7.69 -8.58 -3.53
C CYS A 48 7.14 -9.55 -4.58
N PHE A 49 5.97 -9.29 -5.15
CA PHE A 49 5.28 -10.23 -6.04
C PHE A 49 4.73 -9.51 -7.28
N ASN A 50 4.97 -10.09 -8.45
CA ASN A 50 4.34 -9.66 -9.71
C ASN A 50 3.09 -10.49 -10.02
N GLN A 51 3.04 -11.72 -9.53
CA GLN A 51 1.90 -12.62 -9.72
C GLN A 51 1.23 -12.89 -8.38
N LYS A 52 -0.08 -13.13 -8.43
CA LYS A 52 -0.83 -13.64 -7.28
C LYS A 52 -0.52 -15.13 -7.07
N HIS A 53 -0.49 -15.54 -5.81
CA HIS A 53 -0.25 -16.88 -5.30
C HIS A 53 -1.42 -17.26 -4.38
N ASN A 54 -2.61 -17.38 -4.98
CA ASN A 54 -3.86 -17.66 -4.29
C ASN A 54 -4.16 -19.17 -4.22
N GLU A 55 -3.18 -20.03 -4.47
CA GLU A 55 -3.37 -21.50 -4.53
C GLU A 55 -3.99 -22.05 -3.24
N ALA A 56 -3.67 -21.45 -2.10
CA ALA A 56 -4.25 -21.80 -0.79
C ALA A 56 -5.78 -21.65 -0.73
N ASN A 57 -6.38 -20.86 -1.62
CA ASN A 57 -7.83 -20.64 -1.68
C ASN A 57 -8.58 -21.81 -2.32
N GLY A 58 -7.89 -22.74 -2.99
CA GLY A 58 -8.48 -23.93 -3.61
C GLY A 58 -9.15 -23.69 -4.96
N GLU A 59 -8.96 -22.52 -5.57
CA GLU A 59 -9.57 -22.14 -6.85
C GLU A 59 -8.56 -22.15 -8.02
N GLU A 60 -7.45 -22.89 -7.87
CA GLU A 60 -6.37 -23.00 -8.86
C GLU A 60 -5.85 -21.63 -9.33
N ASN A 61 -5.70 -20.69 -8.38
CA ASN A 61 -5.22 -19.33 -8.60
C ASN A 61 -6.08 -18.49 -9.59
N ARG A 62 -7.35 -18.88 -9.82
CA ARG A 62 -8.26 -18.14 -10.71
C ARG A 62 -8.86 -16.89 -10.05
N ASP A 63 -9.06 -16.94 -8.74
CA ASP A 63 -9.67 -15.89 -7.93
C ASP A 63 -8.72 -14.71 -7.69
N GLY A 64 -9.26 -13.54 -7.32
CA GLY A 64 -8.49 -12.31 -7.11
C GLY A 64 -8.14 -11.52 -8.38
N THR A 65 -7.75 -10.26 -8.22
CA THR A 65 -7.41 -9.37 -9.35
C THR A 65 -6.13 -9.82 -10.05
N ASN A 66 -6.05 -9.64 -11.37
CA ASN A 66 -4.82 -9.83 -12.15
C ASN A 66 -4.07 -8.50 -12.39
N ASN A 67 -4.65 -7.37 -11.99
CA ASN A 67 -4.09 -6.04 -12.19
C ASN A 67 -3.64 -5.45 -10.84
N ASN A 68 -2.53 -5.97 -10.31
CA ASN A 68 -2.00 -5.54 -9.00
C ASN A 68 -1.16 -4.27 -9.07
N TYR A 69 -0.64 -3.91 -10.25
CA TYR A 69 0.30 -2.79 -10.43
C TYR A 69 1.51 -2.86 -9.46
N SER A 70 1.94 -4.08 -9.17
CA SER A 70 3.08 -4.39 -8.31
C SER A 70 4.39 -4.51 -9.09
N ASP A 71 5.51 -4.47 -8.39
CA ASP A 71 6.85 -4.75 -8.92
C ASP A 71 7.62 -5.57 -7.90
N ASN A 72 8.05 -6.79 -8.24
CA ASN A 72 8.84 -7.65 -7.36
C ASN A 72 10.32 -7.22 -7.21
N HIS A 73 10.71 -6.11 -7.84
CA HIS A 73 12.06 -5.55 -7.85
C HIS A 73 13.14 -6.50 -8.45
N GLY A 74 12.73 -7.51 -9.20
CA GLY A 74 13.60 -8.44 -9.94
C GLY A 74 13.60 -9.88 -9.45
N LYS A 75 12.94 -10.19 -8.32
CA LYS A 75 12.82 -11.57 -7.81
C LYS A 75 11.43 -11.78 -7.22
N GLU A 76 10.72 -12.81 -7.66
CA GLU A 76 9.43 -13.15 -7.06
C GLU A 76 9.60 -13.67 -5.62
N GLY A 77 8.76 -13.21 -4.70
CA GLY A 77 8.73 -13.68 -3.32
C GLY A 77 9.44 -12.78 -2.31
N LEU A 78 9.26 -13.12 -1.04
CA LEU A 78 9.91 -12.46 0.09
C LEU A 78 11.42 -12.76 0.14
N GLY A 79 12.18 -11.86 0.77
CA GLY A 79 13.63 -12.01 0.98
C GLY A 79 14.46 -11.88 -0.29
N GLY A 80 15.78 -12.04 -0.15
CA GLY A 80 16.73 -11.87 -1.25
C GLY A 80 18.04 -11.23 -0.80
N PRO A 81 18.90 -10.84 -1.75
CA PRO A 81 20.14 -10.15 -1.44
C PRO A 81 19.87 -8.76 -0.84
N LEU A 82 20.85 -8.20 -0.13
CA LEU A 82 20.69 -6.94 0.59
C LEU A 82 20.24 -5.79 -0.31
N ASP A 83 20.78 -5.69 -1.54
CA ASP A 83 20.41 -4.66 -2.51
C ASP A 83 18.91 -4.70 -2.87
N LEU A 84 18.34 -5.91 -2.98
CA LEU A 84 16.92 -6.09 -3.28
C LEU A 84 16.06 -5.64 -2.11
N ILE A 85 16.45 -6.01 -0.89
CA ILE A 85 15.74 -5.63 0.33
C ILE A 85 15.76 -4.11 0.50
N GLU A 86 16.89 -3.45 0.26
CA GLU A 86 17.02 -2.00 0.35
C GLU A 86 16.17 -1.28 -0.71
N ARG A 87 16.19 -1.73 -1.97
CA ARG A 87 15.34 -1.15 -3.03
C ARG A 87 13.85 -1.28 -2.72
N ARG A 88 13.42 -2.43 -2.19
CA ARG A 88 12.01 -2.64 -1.76
C ARG A 88 11.65 -1.75 -0.57
N ARG A 89 12.56 -1.60 0.40
CA ARG A 89 12.36 -0.69 1.54
C ARG A 89 12.14 0.75 1.06
N ASP A 90 12.93 1.21 0.08
CA ASP A 90 12.80 2.56 -0.44
C ASP A 90 11.43 2.77 -1.14
N SER A 91 10.95 1.78 -1.91
CA SER A 91 9.57 1.81 -2.46
C SER A 91 8.49 1.82 -1.38
N ILE A 92 8.61 0.98 -0.33
CA ILE A 92 7.68 0.97 0.80
C ILE A 92 7.63 2.34 1.47
N HIS A 93 8.79 2.94 1.73
CA HIS A 93 8.87 4.28 2.32
C HIS A 93 8.24 5.35 1.40
N ALA A 94 8.50 5.28 0.10
CA ALA A 94 7.92 6.21 -0.88
C ALA A 94 6.38 6.09 -0.95
N LEU A 95 5.84 4.87 -0.93
CA LEU A 95 4.40 4.60 -0.95
C LEU A 95 3.73 5.05 0.35
N LEU A 96 4.31 4.75 1.52
CA LEU A 96 3.79 5.25 2.81
C LEU A 96 3.84 6.77 2.89
N ALA A 97 4.95 7.40 2.47
CA ALA A 97 5.06 8.84 2.44
C ALA A 97 4.03 9.48 1.50
N THR A 98 3.85 8.89 0.31
CA THR A 98 2.81 9.33 -0.63
C THR A 98 1.42 9.26 0.00
N LEU A 99 1.05 8.14 0.62
CA LEU A 99 -0.25 7.97 1.27
C LEU A 99 -0.45 8.98 2.40
N LEU A 100 0.48 9.01 3.35
CA LEU A 100 0.34 9.77 4.60
C LEU A 100 0.59 11.26 4.43
N LEU A 101 1.17 11.71 3.32
CA LEU A 101 1.43 13.12 3.01
C LEU A 101 0.64 13.63 1.79
N SER A 102 -0.29 12.86 1.23
CA SER A 102 -1.25 13.38 0.24
C SER A 102 -2.40 14.12 0.93
N GLN A 103 -2.97 15.13 0.26
CA GLN A 103 -4.18 15.80 0.73
C GLN A 103 -5.38 14.84 0.65
N GLY A 104 -6.29 14.89 1.63
CA GLY A 104 -7.46 14.00 1.75
C GLY A 104 -7.44 13.21 3.07
N THR A 105 -8.24 12.14 3.14
CA THR A 105 -8.32 11.25 4.30
C THR A 105 -7.51 9.98 4.02
N PRO A 106 -6.31 9.79 4.60
CA PRO A 106 -5.52 8.58 4.35
C PRO A 106 -6.10 7.37 5.09
N MET A 107 -6.16 6.23 4.42
CA MET A 107 -6.50 4.92 4.98
C MET A 107 -5.26 4.03 4.91
N LEU A 108 -4.76 3.62 6.09
CA LEU A 108 -3.65 2.69 6.23
C LEU A 108 -4.21 1.29 6.54
N LEU A 109 -3.80 0.28 5.77
CA LEU A 109 -4.13 -1.11 6.05
C LEU A 109 -3.31 -1.58 7.27
N ALA A 110 -3.99 -2.22 8.23
CA ALA A 110 -3.33 -2.73 9.42
C ALA A 110 -2.27 -3.79 9.05
N GLY A 111 -1.07 -3.65 9.60
CA GLY A 111 0.08 -4.51 9.32
C GLY A 111 1.04 -3.94 8.27
N ASP A 112 0.61 -3.01 7.42
CA ASP A 112 1.53 -2.36 6.47
C ASP A 112 2.61 -1.53 7.20
N GLU A 113 2.30 -1.00 8.40
CA GLU A 113 3.25 -0.29 9.25
C GLU A 113 4.37 -1.18 9.80
N HIS A 114 4.27 -2.50 9.72
CA HIS A 114 5.30 -3.40 10.24
C HIS A 114 5.74 -4.48 9.23
N GLY A 115 5.29 -4.38 7.98
CA GLY A 115 5.67 -5.30 6.91
C GLY A 115 4.94 -6.64 6.96
N HIS A 116 3.64 -6.62 7.27
CA HIS A 116 2.76 -7.78 7.11
C HIS A 116 2.76 -8.24 5.65
N SER A 117 2.60 -9.55 5.44
CA SER A 117 2.59 -10.18 4.13
C SER A 117 1.59 -11.33 4.16
N GLN A 118 0.83 -11.48 3.08
CA GLN A 118 0.00 -12.64 2.79
C GLN A 118 0.70 -13.58 1.81
N HIS A 119 2.04 -13.51 1.74
CA HIS A 119 2.90 -14.36 0.92
C HIS A 119 2.51 -14.40 -0.57
N GLY A 120 2.03 -13.28 -1.09
CA GLY A 120 1.59 -13.17 -2.48
C GLY A 120 0.16 -13.66 -2.73
N ASN A 121 -0.60 -14.04 -1.70
CA ASN A 121 -2.05 -14.16 -1.83
C ASN A 121 -2.65 -12.74 -1.88
N ASN A 122 -3.39 -12.41 -2.93
CA ASN A 122 -4.01 -11.09 -3.13
C ASN A 122 -5.53 -11.11 -2.91
N ASN A 123 -6.05 -12.22 -2.40
CA ASN A 123 -7.47 -12.45 -2.20
C ASN A 123 -7.68 -13.43 -1.04
N ALA A 124 -7.07 -13.14 0.12
CA ALA A 124 -7.03 -14.07 1.25
C ALA A 124 -8.36 -14.14 2.04
N TYR A 125 -9.50 -14.02 1.36
CA TYR A 125 -10.83 -13.88 1.96
C TYR A 125 -11.27 -15.11 2.78
N CYS A 126 -10.82 -16.31 2.37
CA CYS A 126 -11.16 -17.58 3.01
C CYS A 126 -10.06 -18.11 3.94
N GLN A 127 -9.05 -17.29 4.24
CA GLN A 127 -7.86 -17.70 4.99
C GLN A 127 -7.92 -17.16 6.42
N ASP A 128 -8.52 -17.92 7.33
CA ASP A 128 -8.43 -17.64 8.78
C ASP A 128 -7.28 -18.44 9.40
N ASN A 129 -6.05 -18.01 9.14
CA ASN A 129 -4.83 -18.67 9.59
C ASN A 129 -3.61 -17.72 9.56
N ALA A 130 -2.41 -18.25 9.82
CA ALA A 130 -1.17 -17.50 9.88
C ALA A 130 -0.81 -16.70 8.60
N LEU A 131 -1.45 -17.00 7.47
CA LEU A 131 -1.31 -16.21 6.25
C LEU A 131 -1.87 -14.79 6.41
N THR A 132 -2.95 -14.61 7.18
CA THR A 132 -3.67 -13.34 7.32
C THR A 132 -3.54 -12.72 8.71
N TRP A 133 -3.22 -13.51 9.72
CA TRP A 133 -3.02 -12.99 11.08
C TRP A 133 -1.79 -12.07 11.14
N LEU A 134 -1.91 -10.96 11.88
CA LEU A 134 -0.79 -10.04 12.10
C LEU A 134 0.26 -10.70 13.01
N ASP A 135 1.45 -10.98 12.46
CA ASP A 135 2.57 -11.54 13.21
C ASP A 135 3.34 -10.42 13.94
N TRP A 136 2.94 -10.18 15.19
CA TRP A 136 3.59 -9.20 16.07
C TRP A 136 5.01 -9.60 16.50
N GLN A 137 5.39 -10.88 16.41
CA GLN A 137 6.73 -11.33 16.80
C GLN A 137 7.77 -10.96 15.73
N GLN A 138 7.37 -11.02 14.47
CA GLN A 138 8.22 -10.66 13.32
C GLN A 138 8.02 -9.22 12.81
N ALA A 139 7.21 -8.42 13.51
CA ALA A 139 6.92 -7.04 13.16
C ALA A 139 8.19 -6.17 13.05
N ASN A 140 8.36 -5.48 11.92
CA ASN A 140 9.47 -4.55 11.71
C ASN A 140 9.26 -3.24 12.47
N ARG A 141 9.86 -3.15 13.67
CA ARG A 141 9.80 -1.96 14.54
C ARG A 141 10.31 -0.68 13.88
N GLY A 142 11.30 -0.79 13.00
CA GLY A 142 11.87 0.36 12.27
C GLY A 142 10.83 0.97 11.32
N LEU A 143 10.13 0.12 10.58
CA LEU A 143 9.04 0.56 9.70
C LEU A 143 7.87 1.14 10.49
N THR A 144 7.55 0.56 11.66
CA THR A 144 6.48 1.09 12.53
C THR A 144 6.83 2.49 13.03
N THR A 145 8.08 2.68 13.43
CA THR A 145 8.59 3.99 13.86
C THR A 145 8.54 5.00 12.71
N PHE A 146 8.88 4.58 11.48
CA PHE A 146 8.79 5.42 10.29
C PHE A 146 7.35 5.83 9.98
N ALA A 147 6.41 4.89 9.95
CA ALA A 147 5.00 5.16 9.71
C ALA A 147 4.41 6.10 10.78
N ALA A 148 4.72 5.86 12.06
CA ALA A 148 4.31 6.72 13.17
C ALA A 148 4.88 8.14 13.03
N ALA A 149 6.14 8.29 12.60
CA ALA A 149 6.76 9.58 12.35
C ALA A 149 6.06 10.34 11.21
N LEU A 150 5.68 9.66 10.12
CA LEU A 150 4.91 10.25 9.02
C LEU A 150 3.52 10.72 9.47
N ILE A 151 2.81 9.92 10.27
CA ILE A 151 1.51 10.30 10.83
C ILE A 151 1.65 11.55 11.72
N ARG A 152 2.65 11.58 12.60
CA ARG A 152 2.93 12.74 13.45
C ARG A 152 3.29 13.98 12.63
N LEU A 153 4.10 13.81 11.59
CA LEU A 153 4.46 14.90 10.67
C LEU A 153 3.21 15.44 9.96
N ARG A 154 2.34 14.57 9.44
CA ARG A 154 1.07 14.97 8.82
C ARG A 154 0.25 15.87 9.76
N GLN A 155 0.09 15.45 11.02
CA GLN A 155 -0.67 16.20 12.02
C GLN A 155 -0.08 17.58 12.32
N GLN A 156 1.20 17.81 12.07
CA GLN A 156 1.86 19.10 12.26
C GLN A 156 1.75 20.05 11.07
N ILE A 157 1.36 19.55 9.89
CA ILE A 157 1.29 20.33 8.65
C ILE A 157 -0.16 20.83 8.45
N PRO A 158 -0.45 22.14 8.58
CA PRO A 158 -1.82 22.65 8.51
C PRO A 158 -2.53 22.33 7.19
N ALA A 159 -1.80 22.27 6.07
CA ALA A 159 -2.35 21.98 4.76
C ALA A 159 -3.04 20.60 4.66
N PHE A 160 -2.70 19.65 5.53
CA PHE A 160 -3.31 18.32 5.58
C PHE A 160 -4.45 18.19 6.61
N ASN A 161 -4.64 19.21 7.44
CA ASN A 161 -5.63 19.22 8.52
C ASN A 161 -6.84 20.12 8.22
N GLN A 162 -6.86 20.80 7.07
CA GLN A 162 -8.01 21.58 6.63
C GLN A 162 -9.08 20.62 6.07
N GLN A 163 -10.05 20.29 6.93
CA GLN A 163 -11.24 19.53 6.60
C GLN A 163 -12.37 20.43 6.12
#